data_AF-A0A6V0CR07-F1
#
_entry.id   AF-A0A6V0CR07-F1
#
_cell.length_a   1.000
_cell.length_b   1.000
_cell.length_c   1.000
_cell.angle_alpha   90.00
_cell.angle_beta   90.00
_cell.angle_gamma   90.00
#
_symmetry.space_group_name_H-M   'P 1'
#
loop_
_entity.id
_entity.type
_entity.pdbx_description
1 polymer ?
#
loop_
_entity_poly.entity_id
_entity_poly.type
_entity_poly.pdbx_seq_one_letter_code
_entity_poly.pdbx_strand_id
1 'polypeptide(L)'
;MHQFLHQHLSQSPDRIPFLMGDWKEKCKGNGTSKKLCEQFGLVNVWATLNPNHLEFPTYHRGSRRIDYMLATPAAISHIATMLYEPFYYRVPWGGDHRGFYVDIDTSAIFSNDHTSSAYMKWGILSKDRISVPIYLQAFRNHIIENNIYRNTKLLYSN
;
A
#
# COMPACT_ATOMS: atom_id res chain seq x y z
N MET A 1 9.83 -3.24 4.50
CA MET A 1 8.86 -4.09 3.78
C MET A 1 9.29 -5.55 3.73
N HIS A 2 10.44 -5.91 3.12
CA HIS A 2 10.87 -7.31 2.98
C HIS A 2 10.92 -8.10 4.30
N GLN A 3 11.58 -7.57 5.34
CA GLN A 3 11.64 -8.21 6.66
C GLN A 3 10.25 -8.37 7.31
N PHE A 4 9.36 -7.38 7.15
CA PHE A 4 7.98 -7.44 7.63
C PHE A 4 7.21 -8.57 6.95
N LEU A 5 7.30 -8.68 5.62
CA LEU A 5 6.66 -9.75 4.86
C LEU A 5 7.22 -11.12 5.23
N HIS A 6 8.53 -11.25 5.42
CA HIS A 6 9.12 -12.51 5.89
C HIS A 6 8.56 -12.93 7.25
N GLN A 7 8.49 -11.99 8.21
CA GLN A 7 7.92 -12.29 9.52
C GLN A 7 6.43 -12.70 9.42
N HIS A 8 5.65 -12.05 8.56
CA HIS A 8 4.19 -12.24 8.54
C HIS A 8 3.70 -13.32 7.58
N LEU A 9 4.45 -13.62 6.52
CA LEU A 9 4.07 -14.59 5.48
C LEU A 9 4.81 -15.93 5.64
N SER A 10 6.01 -15.94 6.23
CA SER A 10 6.73 -17.20 6.48
C SER A 10 6.38 -17.84 7.82
N GLN A 11 5.87 -17.07 8.80
CA GLN A 11 5.57 -17.57 10.16
C GLN A 11 4.08 -17.76 10.42
N SER A 12 3.20 -17.41 9.48
CA SER A 12 1.74 -17.50 9.64
C SER A 12 1.11 -17.97 8.32
N PRO A 13 1.11 -19.29 8.06
CA PRO A 13 0.65 -19.87 6.79
C PRO A 13 -0.86 -19.71 6.54
N ASP A 14 -1.60 -19.37 7.58
CA ASP A 14 -3.04 -19.06 7.59
C ASP A 14 -3.36 -17.68 7.01
N ARG A 15 -2.37 -16.79 6.88
CA ARG A 15 -2.61 -15.43 6.38
C ARG A 15 -2.63 -15.39 4.86
N ILE A 16 -3.69 -14.79 4.33
CA ILE A 16 -3.85 -14.54 2.89
C ILE A 16 -3.38 -13.11 2.58
N PRO A 17 -2.23 -12.92 1.89
CA PRO A 17 -1.69 -11.59 1.64
C PRO A 17 -2.34 -10.91 0.43
N PHE A 18 -2.69 -9.63 0.62
CA PHE A 18 -2.96 -8.67 -0.45
C PHE A 18 -2.00 -7.48 -0.32
N LEU A 19 -1.10 -7.31 -1.28
CA LEU A 19 -0.14 -6.20 -1.33
C LEU A 19 -0.50 -5.29 -2.50
N MET A 20 -0.98 -4.08 -2.23
CA MET A 20 -1.51 -3.19 -3.25
C MET A 20 -0.94 -1.78 -3.12
N GLY A 21 -0.74 -1.10 -4.25
CA GLY A 21 -0.32 0.30 -4.30
C GLY A 21 0.60 0.62 -5.48
N ASP A 22 1.25 1.77 -5.42
CA ASP A 22 2.29 2.20 -6.36
C ASP A 22 3.63 1.54 -6.03
N TRP A 23 4.09 0.67 -6.93
CA TRP A 23 5.37 -0.02 -6.81
C TRP A 23 6.51 0.74 -7.48
N LYS A 24 6.21 1.80 -8.25
CA LYS A 24 7.17 2.54 -9.10
C LYS A 24 7.91 1.71 -10.15
N GLU A 25 7.54 0.45 -10.32
CA GLU A 25 8.18 -0.51 -11.22
C GLU A 25 7.16 -1.49 -11.79
N LYS A 26 7.47 -2.11 -12.95
CA LYS A 26 6.67 -3.23 -13.47
C LYS A 26 6.98 -4.50 -12.66
N CYS A 27 5.98 -5.36 -12.47
CA CYS A 27 6.17 -6.71 -11.92
C CYS A 27 6.83 -7.67 -12.93
N LYS A 28 8.03 -7.34 -13.43
CA LYS A 28 8.81 -8.12 -14.42
C LYS A 28 10.31 -7.94 -14.19
N GLY A 29 11.12 -8.86 -14.71
CA GLY A 29 12.58 -8.79 -14.64
C GLY A 29 13.09 -8.81 -13.20
N ASN A 30 14.07 -7.97 -12.89
CA ASN A 30 14.75 -7.93 -11.58
C ASN A 30 14.11 -6.97 -10.56
N GLY A 31 12.88 -6.53 -10.80
CA GLY A 31 12.13 -5.64 -9.90
C GLY A 31 11.90 -6.26 -8.52
N THR A 32 11.74 -5.41 -7.51
CA THR A 32 11.48 -5.82 -6.13
C THR A 32 10.19 -6.63 -6.02
N SER A 33 9.12 -6.18 -6.66
CA SER A 33 7.83 -6.87 -6.71
C SER A 33 7.95 -8.27 -7.32
N LYS A 34 8.75 -8.44 -8.37
CA LYS A 34 8.98 -9.75 -8.99
C LYS A 34 9.74 -10.70 -8.07
N LYS A 35 10.75 -10.20 -7.35
CA LYS A 35 11.46 -10.97 -6.32
C LYS A 35 10.54 -11.39 -5.17
N LEU A 36 9.64 -10.51 -4.74
CA LEU A 36 8.61 -10.84 -3.73
C LEU A 36 7.67 -11.94 -4.24
N CYS A 37 7.24 -11.86 -5.50
CA CYS A 37 6.45 -12.91 -6.14
C CYS A 37 7.15 -14.27 -6.11
N GLU A 38 8.43 -14.31 -6.47
CA GLU A 38 9.22 -15.55 -6.48
C GLU A 38 9.46 -16.10 -5.07
N GLN A 39 9.75 -15.23 -4.11
CA GLN A 39 10.06 -15.65 -2.75
C GLN A 39 8.83 -16.11 -1.97
N PHE A 40 7.69 -15.42 -2.12
CA PHE A 40 6.49 -15.65 -1.31
C PHE A 40 5.34 -16.29 -2.09
N GLY A 41 5.59 -16.77 -3.32
CA GLY A 41 4.57 -17.40 -4.16
C GLY A 41 3.43 -16.45 -4.55
N LEU A 42 3.73 -15.16 -4.71
CA LEU A 42 2.74 -14.16 -5.12
C LEU A 42 2.69 -14.03 -6.65
N VAL A 43 1.58 -13.50 -7.14
CA VAL A 43 1.35 -13.21 -8.54
C VAL A 43 0.72 -11.84 -8.72
N ASN A 44 0.94 -11.22 -9.88
CA ASN A 44 0.29 -9.97 -10.24
C ASN A 44 -1.19 -10.25 -10.59
N VAL A 45 -2.10 -9.81 -9.72
CA VAL A 45 -3.51 -10.18 -9.80
C VAL A 45 -4.15 -9.78 -11.12
N TRP A 46 -3.94 -8.54 -11.58
CA TRP A 46 -4.52 -8.09 -12.84
C TRP A 46 -4.04 -8.92 -14.02
N ALA A 47 -2.73 -9.21 -14.09
CA ALA A 47 -2.17 -10.00 -15.17
C ALA A 47 -2.66 -11.46 -15.15
N THR A 48 -2.94 -12.01 -13.96
CA THR A 48 -3.52 -13.34 -13.82
C THR A 48 -4.99 -13.39 -14.24
N LEU A 49 -5.81 -12.41 -13.83
CA LEU A 49 -7.23 -12.35 -14.17
C LEU A 49 -7.48 -11.94 -15.64
N ASN A 50 -6.57 -11.15 -16.21
CA ASN A 50 -6.73 -10.57 -17.56
C ASN A 50 -5.48 -10.81 -18.43
N PRO A 51 -5.10 -12.08 -18.71
CA PRO A 51 -3.83 -12.41 -19.35
C PRO A 51 -3.68 -11.85 -20.77
N ASN A 52 -4.79 -11.62 -21.47
CA ASN A 52 -4.83 -11.12 -22.85
C ASN A 52 -5.03 -9.61 -22.94
N HIS A 53 -5.14 -8.90 -21.81
CA HIS A 53 -5.37 -7.46 -21.84
C HIS A 53 -4.08 -6.71 -22.19
N LEU A 54 -4.18 -5.76 -23.11
CA LEU A 54 -3.05 -4.90 -23.49
C LEU A 54 -2.53 -4.10 -22.29
N GLU A 55 -1.22 -3.84 -22.27
CA GLU A 55 -0.64 -3.01 -21.21
C GLU A 55 -1.13 -1.56 -21.29
N PHE A 56 -1.26 -0.91 -20.13
CA PHE A 56 -1.70 0.49 -20.02
C PHE A 56 -0.97 1.19 -18.86
N PRO A 57 -0.82 2.52 -18.93
CA PRO A 57 -0.21 3.28 -17.86
C PRO A 57 -1.18 3.52 -16.71
N THR A 58 -0.69 3.42 -15.48
CA THR A 58 -1.45 3.79 -14.27
C THR A 58 -1.05 5.13 -13.68
N TYR A 59 0.09 5.68 -14.10
CA TYR A 59 0.50 7.06 -13.86
C TYR A 59 0.36 7.86 -15.15
N HIS A 60 -0.22 9.05 -15.09
CA HIS A 60 -0.67 9.83 -16.25
C HIS A 60 0.46 10.21 -17.21
N ARG A 61 1.65 10.54 -16.68
CA ARG A 61 2.84 10.83 -17.49
C ARG A 61 3.69 9.60 -17.77
N GLY A 62 3.30 8.46 -17.23
CA GLY A 62 3.99 7.18 -17.39
C GLY A 62 3.53 6.42 -18.63
N SER A 63 4.27 5.36 -18.95
CA SER A 63 3.94 4.42 -20.04
C SER A 63 3.68 3.00 -19.55
N ARG A 64 3.52 2.82 -18.23
CA ARG A 64 3.60 1.52 -17.56
C ARG A 64 2.58 1.41 -16.43
N ARG A 65 2.05 0.21 -16.21
CA ARG A 65 1.32 -0.14 -14.99
C ARG A 65 2.32 -0.33 -13.85
N ILE A 66 2.32 0.62 -12.93
CA ILE A 66 3.13 0.63 -11.70
C ILE A 66 2.28 0.49 -10.44
N ASP A 67 0.97 0.73 -10.57
CA ASP A 67 -0.02 0.52 -9.54
C ASP A 67 -0.65 -0.86 -9.74
N TYR A 68 -0.44 -1.80 -8.83
CA TYR A 68 -1.01 -3.14 -8.92
C TYR A 68 -1.07 -3.84 -7.57
N MET A 69 -1.84 -4.93 -7.56
CA MET A 69 -1.95 -5.84 -6.44
C MET A 69 -1.15 -7.13 -6.69
N LEU A 70 -0.44 -7.58 -5.67
CA LEU A 70 0.15 -8.92 -5.58
C LEU A 70 -0.61 -9.72 -4.53
N ALA A 71 -0.92 -10.96 -4.85
CA ALA A 71 -1.58 -11.90 -3.93
C ALA A 71 -1.16 -13.33 -4.24
N THR A 72 -1.47 -14.30 -3.38
CA THR A 72 -1.26 -15.72 -3.71
C THR A 72 -2.30 -16.18 -4.74
N PRO A 73 -2.01 -17.25 -5.52
CA PRO A 73 -3.00 -17.84 -6.42
C PRO A 73 -4.31 -18.23 -5.73
N ALA A 74 -4.24 -18.72 -4.48
CA ALA A 74 -5.43 -19.04 -3.67
C ALA A 74 -6.27 -17.79 -3.38
N ALA A 75 -5.62 -16.67 -3.02
CA ALA A 75 -6.30 -15.40 -2.74
C ALA A 75 -7.11 -14.88 -3.93
N ILE A 76 -6.63 -15.12 -5.16
CA ILE A 76 -7.30 -14.67 -6.39
C ILE A 76 -8.69 -15.28 -6.53
N SER A 77 -8.91 -16.51 -6.04
CA SER A 77 -10.23 -17.15 -6.11
C SER A 77 -11.32 -16.41 -5.31
N HIS A 78 -10.91 -15.54 -4.38
CA HIS A 78 -11.80 -14.71 -3.58
C HIS A 78 -11.99 -13.30 -4.15
N ILE A 79 -11.44 -13.00 -5.33
CA ILE A 79 -11.59 -11.69 -5.97
C ILE A 79 -12.73 -11.78 -6.99
N ALA A 80 -13.84 -11.12 -6.67
CA ALA A 80 -15.01 -11.10 -7.55
C ALA A 80 -14.78 -10.22 -8.79
N THR A 81 -14.09 -9.09 -8.63
CA THR A 81 -13.79 -8.15 -9.72
C THR A 81 -12.56 -7.32 -9.40
N MET A 82 -11.77 -7.00 -10.43
CA MET A 82 -10.73 -5.97 -10.36
C MET A 82 -10.86 -5.07 -11.58
N LEU A 83 -10.74 -3.76 -11.41
CA LEU A 83 -10.82 -2.78 -12.50
C LEU A 83 -9.90 -1.59 -12.26
N TYR A 84 -9.47 -0.97 -13.35
CA TYR A 84 -8.75 0.30 -13.35
C TYR A 84 -9.64 1.38 -13.95
N GLU A 85 -9.70 2.52 -13.28
CA GLU A 85 -10.51 3.64 -13.71
C GLU A 85 -9.75 4.50 -14.74
N PRO A 86 -10.48 5.34 -15.52
CA PRO A 86 -9.86 6.43 -16.24
C PRO A 86 -9.11 7.38 -15.30
N PHE A 87 -8.09 8.06 -15.82
CA PHE A 87 -7.42 9.13 -15.07
C PHE A 87 -8.44 10.21 -14.67
N TYR A 88 -8.20 10.81 -13.49
CA TYR A 88 -8.99 11.95 -13.00
C TYR A 88 -10.48 11.65 -12.73
N TYR A 89 -10.90 10.38 -12.76
CA TYR A 89 -12.31 10.00 -12.58
C TYR A 89 -12.86 10.36 -11.19
N ARG A 90 -12.13 10.00 -10.12
CA ARG A 90 -12.54 10.29 -8.73
C ARG A 90 -11.82 11.49 -8.11
N VAL A 91 -10.60 11.77 -8.55
CA VAL A 91 -9.75 12.84 -8.01
C VAL A 91 -9.35 13.81 -9.14
N PRO A 92 -10.31 14.58 -9.69
CA PRO A 92 -10.10 15.36 -10.90
C PRO A 92 -9.04 16.47 -10.78
N TRP A 93 -8.77 16.94 -9.57
CA TRP A 93 -7.92 18.10 -9.32
C TRP A 93 -6.52 17.79 -8.77
N GLY A 94 -6.10 16.52 -8.74
CA GLY A 94 -4.78 16.20 -8.18
C GLY A 94 -4.34 14.73 -8.17
N GLY A 95 -5.16 13.79 -8.65
CA GLY A 95 -4.74 12.39 -8.79
C GLY A 95 -4.15 12.12 -10.17
N ASP A 96 -2.82 12.05 -10.26
CA ASP A 96 -2.10 11.66 -11.49
C ASP A 96 -1.96 10.14 -11.64
N HIS A 97 -2.43 9.36 -10.67
CA HIS A 97 -2.58 7.91 -10.77
C HIS A 97 -4.04 7.51 -11.06
N ARG A 98 -4.22 6.39 -11.76
CA ARG A 98 -5.53 5.75 -11.89
C ARG A 98 -5.94 5.16 -10.55
N GLY A 99 -7.20 5.37 -10.17
CA GLY A 99 -7.82 4.51 -9.16
C GLY A 99 -7.90 3.08 -9.70
N PHE A 100 -7.67 2.09 -8.82
CA PHE A 100 -8.04 0.72 -9.11
C PHE A 100 -8.85 0.16 -7.95
N TYR A 101 -9.88 -0.58 -8.31
CA TYR A 101 -10.83 -1.19 -7.40
C TYR A 101 -10.65 -2.70 -7.43
N VAL A 102 -10.73 -3.32 -6.26
CA VAL A 102 -10.69 -4.77 -6.08
C VAL A 102 -11.85 -5.13 -5.17
N ASP A 103 -12.76 -5.96 -5.68
CA ASP A 103 -13.85 -6.55 -4.93
C ASP A 103 -13.41 -7.90 -4.40
N ILE A 104 -13.42 -8.04 -3.07
CA ILE A 104 -12.91 -9.22 -2.37
C ILE A 104 -14.05 -9.80 -1.54
N ASP A 105 -14.34 -11.09 -1.73
CA ASP A 105 -15.28 -11.83 -0.90
C ASP A 105 -14.70 -12.02 0.49
N THR A 106 -15.06 -11.09 1.36
CA THR A 106 -14.65 -11.09 2.76
C THR A 106 -15.17 -12.31 3.51
N SER A 107 -16.35 -12.84 3.19
CA SER A 107 -16.94 -13.98 3.89
C SER A 107 -16.13 -15.27 3.71
N ALA A 108 -15.44 -15.39 2.58
CA ALA A 108 -14.59 -16.53 2.27
C ALA A 108 -13.18 -16.44 2.90
N ILE A 109 -12.74 -15.23 3.27
CA ILE A 109 -11.39 -14.96 3.81
C ILE A 109 -11.40 -14.87 5.33
N PHE A 110 -12.51 -14.37 5.86
CA PHE A 110 -12.67 -14.05 7.26
C PHE A 110 -13.63 -15.06 7.91
N SER A 111 -13.13 -15.87 8.83
CA SER A 111 -13.99 -16.74 9.65
C SER A 111 -14.85 -15.89 10.59
N ASN A 112 -16.11 -16.29 10.80
CA ASN A 112 -17.09 -15.61 11.67
C ASN A 112 -16.62 -15.39 13.12
N ASP A 113 -15.54 -16.06 13.55
CA ASP A 113 -14.88 -15.87 14.85
C ASP A 113 -13.97 -14.63 14.87
N HIS A 114 -14.49 -13.48 14.46
CA HIS A 114 -13.82 -12.22 14.72
C HIS A 114 -13.92 -11.91 16.21
N THR A 115 -12.84 -12.14 16.96
CA THR A 115 -12.55 -11.26 18.08
C THR A 115 -12.48 -9.86 17.51
N SER A 116 -13.49 -9.03 17.82
CA SER A 116 -13.46 -7.59 17.60
C SER A 116 -12.03 -7.12 17.88
N SER A 117 -11.30 -6.70 16.84
CA SER A 117 -10.01 -6.03 17.05
C SER A 117 -10.29 -4.94 18.07
N ALA A 118 -9.58 -4.96 19.20
CA ALA A 118 -9.80 -3.96 20.24
C ALA A 118 -9.71 -2.61 19.54
N TYR A 119 -10.82 -1.87 19.56
CA TYR A 119 -10.93 -0.59 18.87
C TYR A 119 -9.64 0.16 19.14
N MET A 120 -8.79 0.34 18.11
CA MET A 120 -7.58 1.12 18.29
C MET A 120 -8.08 2.47 18.77
N LYS A 121 -7.78 2.80 20.02
CA LYS A 121 -8.00 4.15 20.51
C LYS A 121 -7.15 4.99 19.57
N TRP A 122 -7.80 5.66 18.61
CA TRP A 122 -7.13 6.63 17.76
C TRP A 122 -6.25 7.46 18.68
N GLY A 123 -5.00 7.69 18.29
CA GLY A 123 -4.09 8.52 19.06
C GLY A 123 -4.60 9.96 19.13
N ILE A 124 -3.70 10.93 19.09
CA ILE A 124 -4.11 12.33 19.11
C ILE A 124 -4.89 12.65 17.82
N LEU A 125 -6.20 12.82 17.95
CA LEU A 125 -7.05 13.27 16.84
C LEU A 125 -6.79 14.76 16.62
N SER A 126 -6.86 15.22 15.36
CA SER A 126 -6.68 16.65 15.03
C SER A 126 -7.69 17.58 15.73
N LYS A 127 -8.81 17.02 16.21
CA LYS A 127 -9.85 17.73 16.97
C LYS A 127 -9.63 17.73 18.49
N ASP A 128 -8.63 16.99 18.99
CA ASP A 128 -8.31 16.94 20.42
C ASP A 128 -7.57 18.21 20.84
N ARG A 129 -8.35 19.18 21.33
CA ARG A 129 -7.87 20.50 21.72
C ARG A 129 -6.89 20.48 22.90
N ILE A 130 -6.79 19.37 23.64
CA ILE A 130 -5.90 19.25 24.80
C ILE A 130 -4.60 18.57 24.36
N SER A 131 -4.70 17.42 23.69
CA SER A 131 -3.51 16.63 23.35
C SER A 131 -2.74 17.22 22.15
N VAL A 132 -3.41 17.91 21.22
CA VAL A 132 -2.75 18.51 20.05
C VAL A 132 -1.73 19.58 20.45
N PRO A 133 -2.04 20.57 21.31
CA PRO A 133 -1.03 21.54 21.76
C PRO A 133 0.17 20.89 22.47
N ILE A 134 -0.09 19.90 23.33
CA ILE A 134 0.95 19.17 24.07
C ILE A 134 1.90 18.47 23.08
N TYR A 135 1.34 17.77 22.09
CA TYR A 135 2.12 17.11 21.05
C TYR A 135 2.94 18.09 20.22
N LEU A 136 2.33 19.20 19.77
CA LEU A 136 3.04 20.21 18.98
C LEU A 136 4.20 20.82 19.77
N GLN A 137 4.04 21.02 21.08
CA GLN A 137 5.09 21.54 21.94
C GLN A 137 6.20 20.52 22.17
N ALA A 138 5.86 19.27 22.45
CA ALA A 138 6.83 18.18 22.59
C ALA A 138 7.62 17.96 21.28
N PHE A 139 6.93 17.96 20.14
CA PHE A 139 7.55 17.84 18.82
C PHE A 139 8.49 19.01 18.51
N ARG A 140 8.07 20.24 18.81
CA ARG A 140 8.93 21.43 18.68
C ARG A 140 10.19 21.32 19.53
N ASN A 141 10.05 20.93 20.80
CA ASN A 141 11.20 20.77 21.70
C ASN A 141 12.17 19.72 21.15
N HIS A 142 11.66 18.57 20.72
CA HIS A 142 12.46 17.52 20.11
C HIS A 142 13.24 18.01 18.88
N ILE A 143 12.60 18.76 17.97
CA ILE A 143 13.26 19.34 16.79
C ILE A 143 14.41 20.28 17.18
N ILE A 144 14.20 21.11 18.21
CA ILE A 144 15.19 22.07 18.70
C ILE A 144 16.37 21.34 19.37
N GLU A 145 16.08 20.44 20.31
CA GLU A 145 17.07 19.67 21.06
C GLU A 145 17.99 18.85 20.13
N ASN A 146 17.43 18.32 19.05
CA ASN A 146 18.17 17.51 18.08
C ASN A 146 18.77 18.34 16.93
N ASN A 147 18.78 19.68 17.04
CA ASN A 147 19.36 20.61 16.06
C ASN A 147 18.85 20.38 14.61
N ILE A 148 17.63 19.86 14.46
CA ILE A 148 17.09 19.42 13.17
C ILE A 148 17.01 20.60 12.19
N TYR A 149 16.64 21.81 12.64
CA TYR A 149 16.60 23.01 11.78
C TYR A 149 17.97 23.40 11.21
N ARG A 150 19.03 23.22 12.00
CA ARG A 150 20.39 23.51 11.56
C ARG A 150 20.87 22.45 10.58
N ASN A 151 20.64 21.19 10.91
CA ASN A 151 21.06 20.05 10.09
C ASN A 151 20.34 20.03 8.74
N THR A 152 19.05 20.37 8.70
CA THR A 152 18.28 20.44 7.45
C THR A 152 18.71 21.62 6.58
N LYS A 153 19.01 22.80 7.14
CA LYS A 153 19.58 23.90 6.34
C LYS A 153 20.89 23.52 5.65
N LEU A 154 21.77 22.79 6.33
CA LEU A 154 23.02 22.31 5.74
C LEU A 154 22.79 21.36 4.55
N LEU A 155 21.68 20.61 4.52
CA LEU A 155 21.34 19.70 3.42
C LEU A 155 20.82 20.41 2.15
N TYR A 156 20.30 21.63 2.28
CA TYR A 156 19.79 22.43 1.16
C TYR A 156 20.74 23.57 0.73
N SER A 157 21.93 23.65 1.33
CA SER A 157 22.93 24.70 1.05
C SER A 157 24.06 24.24 0.12
N ASN A 158 23.90 23.11 -0.58
CA ASN A 158 24.80 22.63 -1.64
C ASN A 158 24.16 22.78 -3.01
#